data_AF-A0A376MVQ1-F1
#
_entry.id   AF-A0A376MVQ1-F1
#
_cell.length_a   1.000
_cell.length_b   1.000
_cell.length_c   1.000
_cell.angle_alpha   90.00
_cell.angle_beta   90.00
_cell.angle_gamma   90.00
#
_symmetry.space_group_name_H-M   'P 1'
#
loop_
_entity.id
_entity.type
_entity.pdbx_description
1 polymer ?
#
loop_
_entity_poly.entity_id
_entity_poly.type
_entity_poly.pdbx_seq_one_letter_code
_entity_poly.pdbx_strand_id
1 'polypeptide(L)'
;MILRATQNLVRGVTNIIIMGGNVWKKYRSFRAIKEALDTRRGSNSELETALKDLGDSVSFKGYMGDVAIVVYSGRYTDEDGTEKYFLDPDLMVLGNTALQGIVAYGGIQDPELIRMGLTKAELAPKNYIVPGDPAIEYVQTHSAPQPIPARINRFVTVRIG
;
A
#
# COMPACT_ATOMS: atom_id res chain seq x y z
N MET A 1 -6.58 22.40 -10.22
CA MET A 1 -7.31 23.04 -9.08
C MET A 1 -7.45 22.10 -7.89
N ILE A 2 -7.86 20.83 -8.06
CA ILE A 2 -8.00 19.84 -6.97
C ILE A 2 -6.67 19.53 -6.25
N LEU A 3 -5.58 19.31 -7.00
CA LEU A 3 -4.26 18.98 -6.42
C LEU A 3 -3.65 20.09 -5.54
N ARG A 4 -3.83 21.36 -5.92
CA ARG A 4 -3.32 22.49 -5.13
C ARG A 4 -4.12 22.69 -3.83
N ALA A 5 -5.41 22.39 -3.85
CA ALA A 5 -6.25 22.50 -2.65
C ALA A 5 -5.94 21.40 -1.62
N THR A 6 -5.61 20.18 -2.08
CA THR A 6 -5.31 19.05 -1.19
C THR A 6 -3.88 19.08 -0.64
N GLN A 7 -2.91 19.65 -1.36
CA GLN A 7 -1.55 19.85 -0.85
C GLN A 7 -1.52 20.77 0.39
N ASN A 8 -2.39 21.77 0.47
CA ASN A 8 -2.44 22.68 1.63
C ASN A 8 -2.86 21.99 2.95
N LEU A 9 -3.45 20.78 2.88
CA LEU A 9 -3.86 20.01 4.06
C LEU A 9 -2.69 19.19 4.64
N VAL A 10 -1.67 18.89 3.84
CA VAL A 10 -0.47 18.19 4.31
C VAL A 10 0.42 19.24 4.96
N ARG A 11 0.77 19.09 6.24
CA ARG A 11 1.73 20.00 6.93
C ARG A 11 3.18 19.87 6.41
N GLY A 12 3.41 19.43 5.17
CA GLY A 12 4.71 19.19 4.54
C GLY A 12 4.59 18.92 3.03
N VAL A 13 5.73 18.71 2.35
CA VAL A 13 5.77 18.48 0.90
C VAL A 13 5.25 17.09 0.56
N THR A 14 4.24 16.99 -0.29
CA THR A 14 3.80 15.73 -0.91
C THR A 14 4.73 15.40 -2.07
N ASN A 15 5.30 14.20 -2.11
CA ASN A 15 6.11 13.73 -3.26
C ASN A 15 5.52 12.49 -3.95
N ILE A 16 4.42 11.94 -3.44
CA ILE A 16 3.73 10.80 -4.04
C ILE A 16 2.21 10.88 -3.85
N ILE A 17 1.48 10.45 -4.87
CA ILE A 17 0.04 10.22 -4.84
C ILE A 17 -0.24 8.81 -5.32
N ILE A 18 -0.90 8.03 -4.48
CA ILE A 18 -1.37 6.68 -4.80
C ILE A 18 -2.87 6.76 -5.06
N MET A 19 -3.31 6.36 -6.24
CA MET A 19 -4.69 6.48 -6.72
C MET A 19 -5.32 5.11 -6.89
N GLY A 20 -6.58 4.98 -6.49
CA GLY A 20 -7.45 3.89 -6.94
C GLY A 20 -7.77 4.00 -8.43
N GLY A 21 -8.21 2.89 -9.03
CA GLY A 21 -8.45 2.81 -10.47
C GLY A 21 -9.48 3.81 -11.00
N ASN A 22 -10.54 4.11 -10.24
CA ASN A 22 -11.55 5.08 -10.66
C ASN A 22 -11.05 6.53 -10.50
N VAL A 23 -10.26 6.81 -9.45
CA VAL A 23 -9.58 8.09 -9.32
C VAL A 23 -8.68 8.35 -10.52
N TRP A 24 -7.88 7.38 -10.96
CA TRP A 24 -7.06 7.52 -12.15
C TRP A 24 -7.88 7.80 -13.42
N LYS A 25 -8.98 7.05 -13.63
CA LYS A 25 -9.89 7.26 -14.78
C LYS A 25 -10.45 8.69 -14.79
N LYS A 26 -10.84 9.23 -13.64
CA LYS A 26 -11.35 10.60 -13.50
C LYS A 26 -10.23 11.63 -13.63
N TYR A 27 -9.08 11.38 -13.02
CA TYR A 27 -7.91 12.27 -13.05
C TYR A 27 -7.43 12.51 -14.49
N ARG A 28 -7.29 11.44 -15.29
CA ARG A 28 -6.86 11.55 -16.69
C ARG A 28 -7.91 12.12 -17.65
N SER A 29 -9.16 12.32 -17.20
CA SER A 29 -10.21 12.89 -18.05
C SER A 29 -10.13 14.42 -18.11
N PHE A 30 -9.53 15.06 -17.10
CA PHE A 30 -9.36 16.51 -17.04
C PHE A 30 -8.46 17.01 -18.17
N ARG A 31 -8.96 17.99 -18.93
CA ARG A 31 -8.24 18.57 -20.09
C ARG A 31 -6.83 19.04 -19.74
N ALA A 32 -6.67 19.76 -18.63
CA ALA A 32 -5.36 20.25 -18.17
C ALA A 32 -4.37 19.11 -17.86
N ILE A 33 -4.88 17.94 -17.42
CA ILE A 33 -4.04 16.77 -17.18
C ILE A 33 -3.68 16.12 -18.52
N LYS A 34 -4.61 15.98 -19.46
CA LYS A 34 -4.32 15.49 -20.81
C LYS A 34 -3.27 16.36 -21.52
N GLU A 35 -3.43 17.67 -21.47
CA GLU A 35 -2.46 18.62 -22.05
C GLU A 35 -1.08 18.50 -21.41
N ALA A 36 -1.01 18.32 -20.08
CA ALA A 36 0.24 18.08 -19.35
C ALA A 36 0.89 16.72 -19.69
N LEU A 37 0.08 15.70 -19.99
CA LEU A 37 0.54 14.38 -20.47
C LEU A 37 1.06 14.45 -21.92
N ASP A 38 0.42 15.29 -22.75
CA ASP A 38 0.75 15.46 -24.17
C ASP A 38 1.97 16.38 -24.41
N THR A 39 2.36 17.24 -23.44
CA THR A 39 3.53 18.15 -23.51
C THR A 39 4.90 17.44 -23.34
N ARG A 40 4.95 16.17 -23.80
CA ARG A 40 5.95 15.11 -23.66
C ARG A 40 7.37 15.39 -24.20
N ARG A 41 7.78 16.66 -24.34
CA ARG A 41 9.02 17.03 -25.05
C ARG A 41 9.96 18.03 -24.36
N GLY A 42 9.73 18.46 -23.11
CA GLY A 42 10.64 19.46 -22.52
C GLY A 42 10.68 19.67 -21.01
N SER A 43 10.06 18.82 -20.18
CA SER A 43 10.22 18.92 -18.72
C SER A 43 10.34 17.54 -18.06
N ASN A 44 10.89 17.50 -16.83
CA ASN A 44 11.15 16.31 -16.01
C ASN A 44 9.88 15.49 -15.61
N SER A 45 8.74 15.72 -16.25
CA SER A 45 7.51 14.96 -16.06
C SER A 45 7.53 13.71 -16.93
N GLU A 46 8.20 12.64 -16.48
CA GLU A 46 8.18 11.35 -17.16
C GLU A 46 6.90 10.58 -16.84
N LEU A 47 5.84 10.93 -17.58
CA LEU A 47 4.47 10.38 -17.63
C LEU A 47 4.34 8.98 -18.27
N GLU A 48 4.87 7.87 -17.74
CA GLU A 48 4.68 6.52 -18.31
C GLU A 48 3.21 6.05 -18.39
N THR A 49 2.70 5.97 -19.62
CA THR A 49 1.35 5.46 -19.92
C THR A 49 1.25 3.94 -19.88
N ALA A 50 2.39 3.25 -19.99
CA ALA A 50 2.49 1.79 -19.92
C ALA A 50 2.54 1.32 -18.46
N LEU A 51 1.97 0.14 -18.18
CA LEU A 51 2.17 -0.55 -16.92
C LEU A 51 3.67 -0.93 -16.85
N LYS A 52 4.49 -0.16 -16.12
CA LYS A 52 5.71 -0.73 -15.56
C LYS A 52 5.23 -1.62 -14.41
N ASP A 53 4.83 -2.84 -14.75
CA ASP A 53 4.31 -3.84 -13.80
C ASP A 53 5.41 -4.17 -12.79
N LEU A 54 5.37 -3.50 -11.64
CA LEU A 54 6.06 -3.93 -10.42
C LEU A 54 5.22 -5.03 -9.71
N GLY A 55 4.42 -5.78 -10.49
CA GLY A 55 3.34 -6.69 -10.11
C GLY A 55 1.98 -6.23 -10.67
N ASP A 56 1.06 -7.17 -10.94
CA ASP A 56 -0.30 -6.96 -11.52
C ASP A 56 -1.17 -5.89 -10.83
N SER A 57 -0.74 -5.41 -9.67
CA SER A 57 -1.49 -4.54 -8.77
C SER A 57 -0.95 -3.11 -8.64
N VAL A 58 0.24 -2.80 -9.18
CA VAL A 58 0.88 -1.48 -9.01
C VAL A 58 1.33 -0.96 -10.36
N SER A 59 0.84 0.21 -10.73
CA SER A 59 1.26 0.89 -11.95
C SER A 59 1.83 2.27 -11.64
N PHE A 60 3.15 2.40 -11.77
CA PHE A 60 3.77 3.71 -11.79
C PHE A 60 3.36 4.43 -13.07
N LYS A 61 2.69 5.58 -12.92
CA LYS A 61 2.31 6.40 -14.06
C LYS A 61 3.38 7.40 -14.38
N GLY A 62 4.16 7.91 -13.43
CA GLY A 62 5.14 8.94 -13.74
C GLY A 62 5.09 10.14 -12.82
N TYR A 63 5.70 11.24 -13.22
CA TYR A 63 5.79 12.45 -12.42
C TYR A 63 4.89 13.58 -12.94
N MET A 64 4.30 14.34 -12.00
CA MET A 64 3.65 15.62 -12.25
C MET A 64 4.39 16.70 -11.45
N GLY A 65 5.34 17.39 -12.08
CA GLY A 65 6.35 18.14 -11.33
C GLY A 65 7.19 17.18 -10.49
N ASP A 66 7.37 17.46 -9.19
CA ASP A 66 8.14 16.60 -8.28
C ASP A 66 7.28 15.52 -7.57
N VAL A 67 6.05 15.31 -8.03
CA VAL A 67 5.09 14.38 -7.41
C VAL A 67 4.94 13.13 -8.26
N ALA A 68 5.32 11.97 -7.69
CA ALA A 68 5.09 10.66 -8.28
C ALA A 68 3.58 10.31 -8.28
N ILE A 69 3.09 9.80 -9.40
CA ILE A 69 1.72 9.31 -9.57
C ILE A 69 1.76 7.79 -9.72
N VAL A 70 1.09 7.10 -8.81
CA VAL A 70 0.97 5.63 -8.77
C VAL A 70 -0.50 5.26 -8.79
N VAL A 71 -0.87 4.25 -9.59
CA VAL A 71 -2.18 3.60 -9.52
C VAL A 71 -2.02 2.27 -8.81
N TYR A 72 -2.84 2.03 -7.79
CA TYR A 72 -2.81 0.81 -7.00
C TYR A 72 -4.16 0.09 -7.07
N SER A 73 -4.12 -1.19 -7.39
CA SER A 73 -5.27 -2.07 -7.58
C SER A 73 -5.14 -3.41 -6.85
N GLY A 74 -4.26 -3.47 -5.83
CA GLY A 74 -4.07 -4.66 -5.01
C GLY A 74 -5.36 -5.12 -4.33
N ARG A 75 -5.54 -6.43 -4.26
CA ARG A 75 -6.70 -7.10 -3.65
C ARG A 75 -6.26 -8.12 -2.60
N TYR A 76 -7.17 -8.42 -1.68
CA TYR A 76 -7.07 -9.51 -0.73
C TYR A 76 -8.42 -10.23 -0.63
N THR A 77 -8.38 -11.52 -0.29
CA THR A 77 -9.57 -12.29 0.06
C THR A 77 -9.81 -12.15 1.56
N ASP A 78 -11.03 -11.80 1.98
CA ASP A 78 -11.40 -11.76 3.39
C ASP A 78 -11.80 -13.14 3.96
N GLU A 79 -12.18 -13.18 5.24
CA GLU A 79 -12.59 -14.40 5.94
C GLU A 79 -13.81 -15.09 5.31
N ASP A 80 -14.66 -14.34 4.62
CA ASP A 80 -15.86 -14.84 3.93
C ASP A 80 -15.55 -15.33 2.50
N GLY A 81 -14.28 -15.27 2.06
CA GLY A 81 -13.89 -15.63 0.70
C GLY A 81 -14.15 -14.54 -0.34
N THR A 82 -14.46 -13.31 0.08
CA THR A 82 -14.76 -12.19 -0.81
C THR A 82 -13.51 -11.39 -1.15
N GLU A 83 -13.28 -11.18 -2.45
CA GLU A 83 -12.22 -10.30 -2.95
C GLU A 83 -12.51 -8.83 -2.66
N LYS A 84 -11.61 -8.17 -1.94
CA LYS A 84 -11.66 -6.75 -1.56
C LYS A 84 -10.40 -6.01 -1.98
N TYR A 85 -10.53 -4.72 -2.26
CA TYR A 85 -9.37 -3.87 -2.55
C TYR A 85 -8.67 -3.42 -1.27
N PHE A 86 -7.34 -3.41 -1.27
CA PHE A 86 -6.54 -2.78 -0.21
C PHE A 86 -6.71 -1.24 -0.20
N LEU A 87 -6.84 -0.63 -1.39
CA LEU A 87 -7.22 0.77 -1.56
C LEU A 87 -8.51 0.83 -2.37
N ASP A 88 -9.57 1.38 -1.77
CA ASP A 88 -10.84 1.61 -2.45
C ASP A 88 -10.61 2.35 -3.79
N PRO A 89 -11.15 1.86 -4.92
CA PRO A 89 -10.95 2.46 -6.25
C PRO A 89 -11.28 3.95 -6.36
N ASP A 90 -12.15 4.47 -5.48
CA ASP A 90 -12.56 5.88 -5.43
C ASP A 90 -11.74 6.73 -4.44
N LEU A 91 -10.68 6.16 -3.84
CA LEU A 91 -9.76 6.87 -2.95
C LEU A 91 -8.42 7.19 -3.62
N MET A 92 -7.81 8.29 -3.20
CA MET A 92 -6.38 8.56 -3.38
C MET A 92 -5.74 8.97 -2.07
N VAL A 93 -4.46 8.61 -1.92
CA VAL A 93 -3.63 8.94 -0.76
C VAL A 93 -2.47 9.80 -1.21
N LEU A 94 -2.33 10.97 -0.61
CA LEU A 94 -1.19 11.87 -0.76
C LEU A 94 -0.25 11.63 0.42
N GLY A 95 1.04 11.48 0.14
CA GLY A 95 2.05 11.25 1.17
C GLY A 95 3.44 11.71 0.78
N ASN A 96 4.42 11.33 1.60
CA ASN A 96 5.82 11.57 1.35
C ASN A 96 6.63 10.29 1.62
N THR A 97 7.42 9.84 0.65
CA THR A 97 8.22 8.59 0.76
C THR A 97 9.32 8.64 1.82
N ALA A 98 9.71 9.82 2.30
CA ALA A 98 10.61 9.97 3.44
C ALA A 98 9.95 9.63 4.79
N LEU A 99 8.62 9.45 4.83
CA LEU A 99 7.88 9.03 6.02
C LEU A 99 7.93 7.52 6.15
N GLN A 100 9.04 7.00 6.64
CA GLN A 100 9.23 5.58 6.89
C GLN A 100 8.73 5.21 8.29
N GLY A 101 7.61 4.49 8.34
CA GLY A 101 7.17 3.81 9.56
C GLY A 101 7.96 2.53 9.83
N ILE A 102 7.51 1.77 10.83
CA ILE A 102 8.03 0.43 11.13
C ILE A 102 6.88 -0.56 11.21
N VAL A 103 7.16 -1.85 11.10
CA VAL A 103 6.27 -2.91 11.59
C VAL A 103 6.86 -3.39 12.91
N ALA A 104 6.13 -3.18 14.01
CA ALA A 104 6.51 -3.72 15.30
C ALA A 104 5.92 -5.12 15.47
N TYR A 105 6.67 -6.02 16.10
CA TYR A 105 6.23 -7.38 16.36
C TYR A 105 6.11 -7.61 17.86
N GLY A 106 4.92 -8.02 18.31
CA GLY A 106 4.68 -8.45 19.68
C GLY A 106 5.48 -9.72 20.02
N GLY A 107 5.68 -9.96 21.31
CA GLY A 107 6.31 -11.19 21.77
C GLY A 107 5.47 -12.43 21.44
N ILE A 108 6.13 -13.53 21.08
CA ILE A 108 5.47 -14.81 20.81
C ILE A 108 4.80 -15.33 22.08
N GLN A 109 3.55 -15.77 21.97
CA GLN A 109 2.73 -16.25 23.10
C GLN A 109 2.58 -17.77 23.15
N ASP A 110 3.10 -18.49 22.15
CA ASP A 110 3.04 -19.95 22.12
C ASP A 110 3.95 -20.56 23.21
N PRO A 111 3.41 -21.36 24.17
CA PRO A 111 4.20 -21.86 25.29
C PRO A 111 5.34 -22.79 24.90
N GLU A 112 5.23 -23.54 23.80
CA GLU A 112 6.28 -24.45 23.33
C GLU A 112 7.44 -23.66 22.73
N LEU A 113 7.12 -22.69 21.87
CA LEU A 113 8.12 -21.79 21.30
C LEU A 113 8.82 -20.95 22.39
N ILE A 114 8.08 -20.48 23.40
CA ILE A 114 8.65 -19.79 24.56
C ILE A 114 9.61 -20.70 25.33
N ARG A 115 9.25 -21.97 25.58
CA ARG A 115 10.13 -22.94 26.25
C ARG A 115 11.41 -23.22 25.47
N MET A 116 11.35 -23.15 24.14
CA MET A 116 12.53 -23.23 23.27
C MET A 116 13.34 -21.93 23.20
N GLY A 117 12.93 -20.89 23.93
CA GLY A 117 13.59 -19.58 23.97
C GLY A 117 13.15 -18.62 22.87
N LEU A 118 12.22 -19.00 21.99
CA LEU A 118 11.73 -18.18 20.90
C LEU A 118 10.60 -17.25 21.37
N THR A 119 10.98 -16.16 22.02
CA THR A 119 10.05 -15.16 22.58
C THR A 119 9.91 -13.90 21.70
N LYS A 120 10.87 -13.65 20.80
CA LYS A 120 10.91 -12.50 19.89
C LYS A 120 11.21 -12.98 18.48
N ALA A 121 10.26 -12.83 17.58
CA ALA A 121 10.42 -13.16 16.17
C ALA A 121 9.37 -12.41 15.34
N GLU A 122 9.70 -12.14 14.07
CA GLU A 122 8.71 -11.65 13.11
C GLU A 122 7.76 -12.77 12.70
N LEU A 123 8.30 -13.96 12.47
CA LEU A 123 7.60 -15.19 12.13
C LEU A 123 8.19 -16.32 12.97
N ALA A 124 7.34 -17.11 13.61
CA ALA A 124 7.74 -18.24 14.44
C ALA A 124 7.02 -19.52 13.98
N PRO A 125 7.61 -20.26 13.01
CA PRO A 125 7.02 -21.49 12.49
C PRO A 125 7.18 -22.64 13.49
N LYS A 126 6.17 -23.51 13.56
CA LYS A 126 6.23 -24.80 14.25
C LYS A 126 5.59 -25.89 13.39
N ASN A 127 6.16 -27.08 13.45
CA ASN A 127 5.60 -28.30 12.88
C ASN A 127 5.25 -29.26 14.02
N TYR A 128 4.07 -29.87 13.97
CA TYR A 128 3.65 -30.84 14.97
C TYR A 128 2.66 -31.84 14.38
N ILE A 129 2.68 -33.05 14.94
CA ILE A 129 1.75 -34.13 14.58
C ILE A 129 0.72 -34.26 15.68
N VAL A 130 -0.56 -34.18 15.32
CA VAL A 130 -1.67 -34.54 16.21
C VAL A 130 -1.89 -36.05 16.08
N PRO A 131 -1.68 -36.83 17.14
CA PRO A 131 -1.86 -38.28 17.11
C PRO A 131 -3.35 -38.65 16.94
N GLY A 132 -3.62 -39.74 16.22
CA GLY A 132 -4.97 -40.23 15.90
C GLY A 132 -4.93 -41.34 14.84
N ASP A 133 -6.10 -41.74 14.34
CA ASP A 133 -6.25 -42.62 13.18
C ASP A 133 -7.22 -41.97 12.17
N PRO A 134 -6.72 -41.20 11.19
CA PRO A 134 -5.30 -40.98 10.88
C PRO A 134 -4.63 -39.95 11.79
N ALA A 135 -3.32 -40.07 11.97
CA ALA A 135 -2.51 -38.98 12.51
C ALA A 135 -2.43 -37.84 11.47
N ILE A 136 -2.43 -36.59 11.93
CA ILE A 136 -2.44 -35.41 11.06
C ILE A 136 -1.26 -34.51 11.39
N GLU A 137 -0.44 -34.20 10.38
CA GLU A 137 0.68 -33.25 10.49
C GLU A 137 0.21 -31.82 10.19
N TYR A 138 0.61 -30.87 11.03
CA TYR A 138 0.28 -29.45 10.91
C TYR A 138 1.54 -28.60 10.92
N VAL A 139 1.58 -27.63 10.03
CA VAL A 139 2.51 -26.50 10.09
C VAL A 139 1.74 -25.25 10.47
N GLN A 140 2.21 -24.53 11.49
CA GLN A 140 1.61 -23.28 11.95
C GLN A 140 2.69 -22.22 12.13
N THR A 141 2.47 -21.01 11.61
CA THR A 141 3.37 -19.87 11.80
C THR A 141 2.72 -18.82 12.68
N HIS A 142 3.36 -18.50 13.81
CA HIS A 142 2.92 -17.46 14.74
C HIS A 142 3.56 -16.11 14.38
N SER A 143 2.78 -15.04 14.44
CA SER A 143 3.24 -13.66 14.26
C SER A 143 2.29 -12.70 14.97
N ALA A 144 2.78 -11.54 15.39
CA ALA A 144 1.99 -10.47 15.99
C ALA A 144 2.38 -9.10 15.42
N PRO A 145 2.16 -8.85 14.12
CA PRO A 145 2.62 -7.64 13.45
C PRO A 145 1.67 -6.46 13.67
N GLN A 146 2.23 -5.27 13.88
CA GLN A 146 1.50 -4.00 13.90
C GLN A 146 2.28 -2.93 13.12
N PRO A 147 1.78 -2.46 11.97
CA PRO A 147 2.33 -1.28 11.30
C PRO A 147 2.18 -0.03 12.17
N ILE A 148 3.27 0.73 12.31
CA ILE A 148 3.33 1.98 13.07
C ILE A 148 3.83 3.10 12.15
N PRO A 149 2.95 4.05 11.75
CA PRO A 149 3.35 5.15 10.89
C PRO A 149 4.22 6.15 11.68
N ALA A 150 5.29 6.65 11.06
CA ALA A 150 6.16 7.64 11.73
C ALA A 150 5.41 8.93 12.09
N ARG A 151 4.56 9.43 11.18
CA ARG A 151 3.73 10.64 11.39
C ARG A 151 2.43 10.54 10.61
N ILE A 152 1.36 10.10 11.29
CA ILE A 152 0.06 9.87 10.64
C ILE A 152 -0.56 11.17 10.07
N ASN A 153 -0.27 12.32 10.68
CA ASN A 153 -0.77 13.64 10.24
C ASN A 153 -0.12 14.16 8.94
N ARG A 154 0.68 13.34 8.26
CA ARG A 154 1.34 13.67 6.99
C ARG A 154 0.79 12.89 5.79
N PHE A 155 -0.26 12.12 6.01
CA PHE A 155 -1.02 11.46 4.95
C PHE A 155 -2.37 12.17 4.80
N VAL A 156 -2.80 12.39 3.56
CA VAL A 156 -4.13 12.93 3.25
C VAL A 156 -4.82 11.96 2.30
N THR A 157 -5.99 11.48 2.73
CA THR A 157 -6.84 10.61 1.90
C THR A 157 -8.02 11.40 1.38
N VAL A 158 -8.31 11.26 0.08
CA VAL A 158 -9.40 11.97 -0.58
C VAL A 158 -10.26 10.95 -1.30
N ARG A 159 -11.58 11.03 -1.10
CA ARG A 159 -12.57 10.29 -1.87
C ARG A 159 -13.10 11.15 -3.01
N ILE A 160 -13.18 10.59 -4.21
CA ILE A 160 -13.90 11.22 -5.31
C ILE A 160 -15.40 10.94 -5.16
N GLY A 161 -16.22 11.98 -5.31
CA GLY A 161 -17.67 11.87 -5.55
C GLY A 161 -18.00 11.98 -7.02
#